data_AF-A0A6A0GXM3-F1
#
_entry.id   AF-A0A6A0GXM3-F1
#
_cell.length_a   1.000
_cell.length_b   1.000
_cell.length_c   1.000
_cell.angle_alpha   90.00
_cell.angle_beta   90.00
_cell.angle_gamma   90.00
#
_symmetry.space_group_name_H-M   'P 1'
#
loop_
_entity.id
_entity.type
_entity.pdbx_description
1 polymer ?
#
loop_
_entity_poly.entity_id
_entity_poly.type
_entity_poly.pdbx_seq_one_letter_code
_entity_poly.pdbx_strand_id
1 'polypeptide(L)'
;MADVAREVSVEELIENARKKFSDTFKRSPTVAGIAPGRVNIIGGHTDYNEGFVFPMALPLYTVVVGGPSDDVGRCRVVTLAAGADDPRDVEFSTPTSEQPLTRSDAPAWANYVKGVVANFHGL
;
A
#
# COMPACT_ATOMS: atom_id res chain seq x y z
N MET A 1 26.44 -19.05 8.92
CA MET A 1 26.57 -17.90 7.99
C MET A 1 25.18 -17.37 7.78
N ALA A 2 24.89 -16.15 8.24
CA ALA A 2 23.57 -15.55 8.12
C ALA A 2 23.25 -15.36 6.64
N ASP A 3 22.11 -15.88 6.23
CA ASP A 3 21.52 -15.68 4.91
C ASP A 3 21.23 -14.18 4.76
N VAL A 4 22.11 -13.46 4.06
CA VAL A 4 21.88 -12.05 3.76
C VAL A 4 20.73 -12.04 2.75
N ALA A 5 19.52 -11.82 3.26
CA ALA A 5 18.31 -11.75 2.47
C ALA A 5 18.57 -10.89 1.23
N ARG A 6 18.45 -11.49 0.04
CA ARG A 6 18.68 -10.81 -1.23
C ARG A 6 17.82 -9.55 -1.28
N GLU A 7 18.45 -8.40 -1.44
CA GLU A 7 17.78 -7.13 -1.61
C GLU A 7 17.05 -7.16 -2.97
N VAL A 8 15.71 -7.10 -2.94
CA VAL A 8 14.88 -7.12 -4.14
C VAL A 8 14.86 -5.69 -4.70
N SER A 9 15.23 -5.52 -5.97
CA SER A 9 15.26 -4.18 -6.58
C SER A 9 13.84 -3.63 -6.78
N VAL A 10 13.74 -2.30 -6.88
CA VAL A 10 12.44 -1.63 -7.13
C VAL A 10 11.85 -2.06 -8.47
N GLU A 11 12.69 -2.23 -9.49
CA GLU A 11 12.29 -2.69 -10.82
C GLU A 11 11.68 -4.09 -10.75
N GLU A 12 12.28 -4.98 -9.96
CA GLU A 12 11.74 -6.33 -9.76
C GLU A 12 10.40 -6.29 -9.01
N LEU A 13 10.25 -5.42 -8.01
CA LEU A 13 8.97 -5.22 -7.31
C LEU A 13 7.87 -4.72 -8.26
N ILE A 14 8.19 -3.75 -9.12
CA ILE A 14 7.26 -3.21 -10.13
C ILE A 14 6.87 -4.31 -11.11
N GLU A 15 7.82 -5.07 -11.63
CA GLU A 15 7.55 -6.12 -12.61
C GLU A 15 6.67 -7.23 -12.03
N ASN A 16 6.98 -7.67 -10.81
CA ASN A 16 6.16 -8.65 -10.10
C ASN A 16 4.73 -8.13 -9.86
N ALA A 17 4.59 -6.86 -9.46
CA ALA A 17 3.28 -6.24 -9.27
C ALA A 17 2.50 -6.11 -10.58
N ARG A 18 3.15 -5.70 -11.68
CA ARG A 18 2.55 -5.60 -13.03
C ARG A 18 2.05 -6.96 -13.53
N LYS A 19 2.89 -7.99 -13.40
CA LYS A 19 2.52 -9.36 -13.77
C LYS A 19 1.29 -9.82 -12.98
N LYS A 20 1.31 -9.67 -11.65
CA LYS A 20 0.17 -10.04 -10.81
C LYS A 20 -1.09 -9.27 -11.17
N PHE A 21 -0.98 -7.97 -11.45
CA PHE A 21 -2.11 -7.14 -11.86
C PHE A 21 -2.73 -7.66 -13.17
N SER A 22 -1.91 -7.91 -14.20
CA SER A 22 -2.38 -8.46 -15.48
C SER A 22 -3.03 -9.83 -15.32
N ASP A 23 -2.45 -10.70 -14.49
CA ASP A 23 -3.00 -12.03 -14.21
C ASP A 23 -4.36 -11.97 -13.49
N THR A 24 -4.52 -11.06 -12.54
CA THR A 24 -5.75 -10.92 -11.73
C THR A 24 -6.84 -10.16 -12.48
N PHE A 25 -6.52 -9.02 -13.09
CA PHE A 25 -7.51 -8.08 -13.66
C PHE A 25 -7.64 -8.18 -15.17
N LYS A 26 -6.86 -9.06 -15.83
CA LYS A 26 -6.92 -9.32 -17.28
C LYS A 26 -6.71 -8.09 -18.17
N ARG A 27 -5.96 -7.11 -17.66
CA ARG A 27 -5.57 -5.88 -18.37
C ARG A 27 -4.27 -5.32 -17.77
N SER A 28 -3.61 -4.43 -18.49
CA SER A 28 -2.39 -3.76 -18.00
C SER A 28 -2.71 -2.64 -17.00
N PRO A 29 -1.87 -2.43 -15.96
CA PRO A 29 -2.02 -1.27 -15.08
C PRO A 29 -1.67 0.02 -15.84
N THR A 30 -2.35 1.12 -15.51
CA THR A 30 -2.12 2.44 -16.12
C THR A 30 -1.23 3.34 -15.28
N VAL A 31 -1.07 3.05 -13.97
CA VAL A 31 -0.25 3.81 -13.04
C VAL A 31 0.58 2.89 -12.15
N ALA A 32 1.72 3.41 -11.69
CA ALA A 32 2.56 2.81 -10.66
C ALA A 32 2.97 3.89 -9.64
N GLY A 33 2.89 3.55 -8.36
CA GLY A 33 3.31 4.39 -7.24
C GLY A 33 4.29 3.64 -6.34
N ILE A 34 5.24 4.36 -5.76
CA ILE A 34 6.34 3.79 -4.96
C ILE A 34 6.54 4.68 -3.74
N ALA A 35 6.68 4.06 -2.57
CA ALA A 35 7.01 4.75 -1.33
C ALA A 35 8.07 3.95 -0.54
N PRO A 36 9.15 4.59 -0.08
CA PRO A 36 10.13 3.92 0.78
C PRO A 36 9.61 3.80 2.22
N GLY A 37 10.06 2.75 2.90
CA GLY A 37 10.08 2.72 4.35
C GLY A 37 11.11 3.72 4.90
N ARG A 38 11.11 3.93 6.21
CA ARG A 38 12.00 4.90 6.86
C ARG A 38 12.52 4.41 8.19
N VAL A 39 13.73 4.85 8.53
CA VAL A 39 14.29 4.75 9.88
C VAL A 39 14.42 6.15 10.47
N ASN A 40 14.18 6.29 11.77
CA ASN A 40 14.48 7.53 12.48
C ASN A 40 15.90 7.42 13.03
N ILE A 41 16.79 8.34 12.64
CA ILE A 41 18.17 8.37 13.13
C ILE A 41 18.19 8.98 14.54
N ILE A 42 17.48 10.09 14.73
CA ILE A 42 17.31 10.78 16.02
C ILE A 42 15.97 11.55 16.04
N GLY A 43 15.49 11.88 17.24
CA GLY A 43 14.21 12.55 17.44
C GLY A 43 13.04 11.56 17.49
N GLY A 44 13.20 10.45 18.22
CA GLY A 44 12.06 9.61 18.57
C GLY A 44 11.24 10.29 19.67
N HIS A 45 9.91 10.13 19.62
CA HIS A 45 8.97 10.69 20.61
C HIS A 45 8.91 12.22 20.70
N THR A 46 9.58 12.94 19.78
CA THR A 46 9.56 14.40 19.72
C THR A 46 8.55 14.93 18.71
N ASP A 47 8.17 14.14 17.72
CA ASP A 47 7.24 14.49 16.64
C ASP A 47 5.86 14.91 17.14
N TYR A 48 5.27 14.15 18.05
CA TYR A 48 3.98 14.49 18.66
C TYR A 48 4.07 15.56 19.77
N ASN A 49 5.28 16.07 20.04
CA ASN A 49 5.54 17.18 20.97
C ASN A 49 6.04 18.44 20.24
N GLU A 50 5.77 18.57 18.94
CA GLU A 50 6.20 19.71 18.10
C GLU A 50 7.73 19.89 18.04
N GLY A 51 8.50 18.83 18.30
CA GLY A 51 9.96 18.83 18.22
C GLY A 51 10.50 18.44 16.84
N PHE A 52 11.82 18.53 16.69
CA PHE A 52 12.50 18.14 15.44
C PHE A 52 12.69 16.62 15.35
N VAL A 53 12.75 16.13 14.11
CA VAL A 53 13.04 14.73 13.76
C VAL A 53 14.06 14.67 12.62
N PHE A 54 14.88 13.62 12.59
CA PHE A 54 15.82 13.38 11.49
C PHE A 54 15.67 11.96 10.94
N PRO A 55 14.64 11.71 10.09
CA PRO A 55 14.43 10.42 9.45
C PRO A 55 15.26 10.26 8.18
N MET A 56 15.43 9.02 7.75
CA MET A 56 16.05 8.65 6.47
C MET A 56 15.21 7.57 5.80
N ALA A 57 14.98 7.72 4.49
CA ALA A 57 14.37 6.68 3.67
C ALA A 57 15.30 5.46 3.56
N LEU A 58 14.72 4.28 3.64
CA LEU A 58 15.43 3.02 3.43
C LEU A 58 15.28 2.58 1.96
N PRO A 59 16.22 1.78 1.42
CA PRO A 59 16.06 1.11 0.14
C PRO A 59 15.07 -0.08 0.21
N LEU A 60 14.06 0.01 1.08
CA LEU A 60 12.98 -0.95 1.27
C LEU A 60 11.68 -0.27 0.87
N TYR A 61 10.99 -0.79 -0.14
CA TYR A 61 9.88 -0.08 -0.79
C TYR A 61 8.56 -0.85 -0.74
N THR A 62 7.48 -0.09 -0.69
CA THR A 62 6.14 -0.54 -1.06
C THR A 62 5.84 -0.02 -2.46
N VAL A 63 5.45 -0.94 -3.36
CA VAL A 63 5.03 -0.62 -4.73
C VAL A 63 3.55 -0.94 -4.88
N VAL A 64 2.81 -0.04 -5.53
CA VAL A 64 1.43 -0.26 -5.95
C VAL A 64 1.33 -0.01 -7.44
N VAL A 65 0.69 -0.91 -8.16
CA VAL A 65 0.29 -0.70 -9.56
C VAL A 65 -1.22 -0.80 -9.67
N GLY A 66 -1.82 -0.03 -10.56
CA GLY A 66 -3.27 0.06 -10.63
C GLY A 66 -3.79 0.75 -11.87
N GLY A 67 -5.10 0.86 -11.95
CA GLY A 67 -5.82 1.65 -12.94
C GLY A 67 -7.30 1.80 -12.55
N PRO A 68 -8.05 2.72 -13.18
CA PRO A 68 -9.45 2.97 -12.85
C PRO A 68 -10.29 1.70 -12.97
N SER A 69 -11.12 1.38 -11.97
CA SER A 69 -12.02 0.23 -12.02
C SER A 69 -13.05 0.38 -13.13
N ASP A 70 -13.37 -0.72 -13.83
CA ASP A 70 -14.49 -0.76 -14.78
C ASP A 70 -15.85 -0.81 -14.04
N ASP A 71 -15.83 -1.26 -12.77
CA ASP A 71 -16.98 -1.24 -11.86
C ASP A 71 -16.94 0.02 -11.01
N VAL A 72 -17.75 1.01 -11.41
CA VAL A 72 -17.79 2.33 -10.79
C VAL A 72 -18.23 2.22 -9.34
N GLY A 73 -17.44 2.81 -8.46
CA GLY A 73 -17.72 2.82 -7.03
C GLY A 73 -17.25 1.56 -6.29
N ARG A 74 -16.50 0.67 -6.94
CA ARG A 74 -15.83 -0.46 -6.27
C ARG A 74 -14.30 -0.38 -6.41
N CYS A 75 -13.63 -0.71 -5.32
CA CYS A 75 -12.18 -0.86 -5.25
C CYS A 75 -11.85 -2.31 -4.91
N ARG A 76 -10.95 -2.91 -5.70
CA ARG A 76 -10.39 -4.24 -5.40
C ARG A 76 -8.87 -4.15 -5.32
N VAL A 77 -8.31 -4.72 -4.27
CA VAL A 77 -6.89 -4.60 -3.93
C VAL A 77 -6.32 -5.98 -3.63
N VAL A 78 -5.17 -6.28 -4.24
CA VAL A 78 -4.46 -7.55 -4.05
C VAL A 78 -3.06 -7.28 -3.54
N THR A 79 -2.64 -8.00 -2.52
CA THR A 79 -1.28 -7.92 -1.97
C THR A 79 -0.46 -9.17 -2.30
N LEU A 80 0.83 -8.95 -2.62
CA LEU A 80 1.85 -10.00 -2.77
C LEU A 80 2.75 -10.13 -1.54
N ALA A 81 2.60 -9.26 -0.54
CA ALA A 81 3.53 -9.18 0.58
C ALA A 81 3.42 -10.43 1.46
N ALA A 82 4.44 -11.28 1.52
CA ALA A 82 4.36 -12.58 2.21
C ALA A 82 3.83 -12.51 3.66
N GLY A 83 4.14 -11.43 4.40
CA GLY A 83 3.72 -11.26 5.80
C GLY A 83 2.33 -10.66 6.04
N ALA A 84 1.58 -10.25 5.01
CA ALA A 84 0.21 -9.78 5.21
C ALA A 84 -0.71 -10.92 5.72
N ASP A 85 -1.79 -10.58 6.39
CA ASP A 85 -2.83 -11.53 6.80
C ASP A 85 -3.83 -11.81 5.68
N ASP A 86 -4.50 -12.96 5.75
CA ASP A 86 -5.54 -13.33 4.81
C ASP A 86 -6.89 -12.64 5.13
N PRO A 87 -7.70 -12.32 4.11
CA PRO A 87 -7.48 -12.57 2.69
C PRO A 87 -6.47 -11.61 2.03
N ARG A 88 -5.75 -12.10 0.99
CA ARG A 88 -4.81 -11.29 0.18
C ARG A 88 -5.46 -10.50 -0.94
N ASP A 89 -6.76 -10.66 -1.11
CA ASP A 89 -7.58 -10.04 -2.15
C ASP A 89 -8.85 -9.53 -1.45
N VAL A 90 -9.05 -8.21 -1.49
CA VAL A 90 -10.16 -7.54 -0.83
C VAL A 90 -10.88 -6.64 -1.79
N GLU A 91 -12.19 -6.57 -1.63
CA GLU A 91 -13.05 -5.65 -2.37
C GLU A 91 -13.84 -4.79 -1.37
N PHE A 92 -14.03 -3.52 -1.68
CA PHE A 92 -14.85 -2.60 -0.90
C PHE A 92 -15.41 -1.48 -1.79
N SER A 93 -16.55 -0.93 -1.39
CA SER A 93 -17.16 0.22 -2.07
C SER A 93 -16.39 1.50 -1.78
N THR A 94 -16.33 2.41 -2.75
CA THR A 94 -15.83 3.77 -2.52
C THR A 94 -16.70 4.47 -1.47
N PRO A 95 -16.11 5.19 -0.51
CA PRO A 95 -16.86 5.82 0.57
C PRO A 95 -17.77 6.92 0.03
N THR A 96 -18.95 7.05 0.62
CA THR A 96 -19.85 8.20 0.45
C THR A 96 -20.15 8.81 1.82
N SER A 97 -20.75 10.00 1.84
CA SER A 97 -21.17 10.63 3.11
C SER A 97 -22.18 9.76 3.88
N GLU A 98 -22.99 8.96 3.18
CA GLU A 98 -23.97 8.06 3.78
C GLU A 98 -23.38 6.69 4.15
N GLN A 99 -22.34 6.27 3.44
CA GLN A 99 -21.68 4.97 3.61
C GLN A 99 -20.16 5.16 3.73
N PRO A 100 -19.66 5.60 4.91
CA PRO A 100 -18.25 5.77 5.13
C PRO A 100 -17.53 4.42 5.22
N LEU A 101 -16.26 4.38 4.82
CA LEU A 101 -15.39 3.23 5.08
C LEU A 101 -15.01 3.18 6.55
N THR A 102 -15.19 2.01 7.17
CA THR A 102 -14.81 1.76 8.57
C THR A 102 -13.65 0.77 8.65
N ARG A 103 -12.90 0.85 9.76
CA ARG A 103 -11.85 -0.11 10.07
C ARG A 103 -12.47 -1.50 10.22
N SER A 104 -11.88 -2.50 9.57
CA SER A 104 -12.23 -3.91 9.72
C SER A 104 -11.22 -4.61 10.64
N ASP A 105 -11.62 -5.66 11.34
CA ASP A 105 -10.67 -6.43 12.18
C ASP A 105 -9.68 -7.24 11.34
N ALA A 106 -10.12 -7.74 10.18
CA ALA A 106 -9.28 -8.45 9.21
C ALA A 106 -9.71 -8.14 7.75
N PRO A 107 -8.77 -8.20 6.79
CA PRO A 107 -7.34 -8.29 7.03
C PRO A 107 -6.79 -6.90 7.42
N ALA A 108 -5.89 -6.86 8.39
CA ALA A 108 -5.37 -5.62 8.97
C ALA A 108 -4.65 -4.76 7.92
N TRP A 109 -3.95 -5.39 6.98
CA TRP A 109 -3.23 -4.69 5.91
C TRP A 109 -4.15 -3.81 5.04
N ALA A 110 -5.39 -4.23 4.82
CA ALA A 110 -6.33 -3.51 3.96
C ALA A 110 -6.82 -2.20 4.60
N ASN A 111 -6.75 -2.08 5.92
CA ASN A 111 -7.16 -0.87 6.63
C ASN A 111 -6.29 0.34 6.29
N TYR A 112 -5.01 0.15 5.96
CA TYR A 112 -4.16 1.25 5.50
C TYR A 112 -4.68 1.85 4.19
N VAL A 113 -5.05 1.00 3.23
CA VAL A 113 -5.61 1.44 1.94
C VAL A 113 -6.99 2.07 2.15
N LYS A 114 -7.89 1.41 2.89
CA LYS A 114 -9.23 1.94 3.21
C LYS A 114 -9.15 3.30 3.91
N GLY A 115 -8.24 3.47 4.86
CA GLY A 115 -8.06 4.71 5.60
C GLY A 115 -7.63 5.88 4.71
N VAL A 116 -6.72 5.65 3.76
CA VAL A 116 -6.32 6.67 2.78
C VAL A 116 -7.51 7.02 1.88
N VAL A 117 -8.21 6.02 1.33
CA VAL A 117 -9.38 6.24 0.46
C VAL A 117 -10.50 6.99 1.20
N ALA A 118 -10.72 6.68 2.49
CA ALA A 118 -11.73 7.34 3.32
C ALA A 118 -11.49 8.84 3.54
N ASN A 119 -10.23 9.28 3.50
CA ASN A 119 -9.83 10.67 3.78
C ASN A 119 -9.29 11.40 2.54
N PHE A 120 -9.40 10.79 1.37
CA PHE A 120 -8.93 11.40 0.13
C PHE A 120 -9.97 12.38 -0.40
N HIS A 121 -9.69 13.68 -0.29
CA HIS A 121 -10.62 14.74 -0.69
C HIS A 121 -10.57 15.09 -2.20
N GLY A 122 -9.79 14.34 -3.00
CA GLY A 122 -9.48 14.74 -4.37
C GLY A 122 -8.45 15.88 -4.42
N LEU A 123 -8.01 16.20 -5.64
CA LEU A 123 -7.26 17.44 -5.94
C LEU A 123 -8.23 18.52 -6.41
#